data_AF-A0A1B1UA56-F1
#
_entry.id   AF-A0A1B1UA56-F1
#
_cell.length_a   1.000
_cell.length_b   1.000
_cell.length_c   1.000
_cell.angle_alpha   90.00
_cell.angle_beta   90.00
_cell.angle_gamma   90.00
#
_symmetry.space_group_name_H-M   'P 1'
#
loop_
_entity.id
_entity.type
_entity.pdbx_description
1 polymer ?
#
loop_
_entity_poly.entity_id
_entity_poly.type
_entity_poly.pdbx_seq_one_letter_code
_entity_poly.pdbx_strand_id
1 'polypeptide(L)'
;MRQNIDRIDRELVRLMAERGRYVHEASRFKANPAQVEAPERAEAVVRKAMTLAEENGLSPKIAENTYRTMVRSFIDYEQGVFAKAVAAGQTPWKK
;
A
#
# COMPACT_ATOMS: atom_id res chain seq x y z
N MET A 1 -1.96 -24.27 17.13
CA MET A 1 -0.85 -23.39 16.67
C MET A 1 -1.03 -22.92 15.24
N ARG A 2 -1.06 -23.80 14.22
CA ARG A 2 -1.25 -23.38 12.80
C ARG A 2 -2.52 -22.57 12.55
N GLN A 3 -3.65 -22.99 13.14
CA GLN A 3 -4.92 -22.26 13.04
C GLN A 3 -4.86 -20.80 13.54
N ASN A 4 -4.00 -20.50 14.52
CA ASN A 4 -3.84 -19.13 15.02
C ASN A 4 -3.06 -18.26 14.02
N ILE A 5 -2.07 -18.85 13.33
CA ILE A 5 -1.32 -18.19 12.25
C ILE A 5 -2.26 -17.94 11.08
N ASP A 6 -3.02 -18.96 10.66
CA ASP A 6 -3.98 -18.81 9.55
C ASP A 6 -5.04 -17.72 9.84
N ARG A 7 -5.45 -17.57 11.11
CA ARG A 7 -6.36 -16.49 11.53
C ARG A 7 -5.70 -15.13 11.38
N ILE A 8 -4.46 -14.97 11.81
CA ILE A 8 -3.70 -13.72 11.69
C ILE A 8 -3.48 -13.39 10.21
N ASP A 9 -3.11 -14.35 9.39
CA ASP A 9 -2.86 -14.12 7.96
C ASP A 9 -4.13 -13.66 7.24
N ARG A 10 -5.29 -14.23 7.56
CA ARG A 10 -6.60 -13.74 7.05
C ARG A 10 -6.85 -12.29 7.45
N GLU A 11 -6.53 -11.92 8.68
CA GLU A 11 -6.71 -10.56 9.17
C GLU A 11 -5.73 -9.58 8.53
N LEU A 12 -4.47 -9.96 8.35
CA LEU A 12 -3.47 -9.19 7.62
C LEU A 12 -3.92 -8.92 6.18
N VAL A 13 -4.40 -9.94 5.46
CA VAL A 13 -4.91 -9.77 4.09
C VAL A 13 -6.13 -8.85 4.05
N ARG A 14 -7.07 -9.00 4.99
CA ARG A 14 -8.23 -8.10 5.10
C ARG A 14 -7.81 -6.64 5.31
N LEU A 15 -6.89 -6.40 6.24
CA LEU A 15 -6.39 -5.06 6.56
C LEU A 15 -5.59 -4.45 5.39
N MET A 16 -4.80 -5.26 4.68
CA MET A 16 -4.11 -4.82 3.47
C MET A 16 -5.09 -4.39 2.37
N ALA A 17 -6.16 -5.17 2.14
CA ALA A 17 -7.20 -4.80 1.18
C ALA A 17 -7.89 -3.48 1.57
N GLU A 18 -8.21 -3.31 2.86
CA GLU A 18 -8.78 -2.08 3.39
C GLU A 18 -7.85 -0.87 3.20
N ARG A 19 -6.56 -1.01 3.55
CA ARG A 19 -5.53 -0.01 3.30
C ARG A 19 -5.45 0.35 1.82
N GLY A 20 -5.49 -0.65 0.93
CA GLY A 20 -5.44 -0.47 -0.52
C GLY A 20 -6.55 0.44 -1.04
N ARG A 21 -7.78 0.29 -0.52
CA ARG A 21 -8.91 1.18 -0.88
C ARG A 21 -8.62 2.64 -0.54
N TYR A 22 -8.07 2.92 0.64
CA TYR A 22 -7.70 4.29 1.02
C TYR A 22 -6.55 4.85 0.18
N VAL A 23 -5.58 4.02 -0.18
CA VAL A 23 -4.49 4.42 -1.09
C VAL A 23 -5.03 4.78 -2.47
N HIS A 24 -5.97 4.00 -3.00
CA HIS A 24 -6.64 4.27 -4.27
C HIS A 24 -7.49 5.55 -4.22
N GLU A 25 -8.30 5.74 -3.18
CA GLU A 25 -9.05 6.99 -3.01
C GLU A 25 -8.11 8.20 -2.91
N ALA A 26 -6.98 8.08 -2.22
CA ALA A 26 -5.97 9.13 -2.15
C ALA A 26 -5.22 9.35 -3.48
N SER A 27 -5.17 8.35 -4.38
CA SER A 27 -4.57 8.49 -5.72
C SER A 27 -5.50 9.23 -6.69
N ARG A 28 -6.82 9.06 -6.56
CA ARG A 28 -7.85 9.77 -7.37
C ARG A 28 -7.75 11.29 -7.32
N PHE A 29 -7.29 11.86 -6.20
CA PHE A 29 -7.10 13.30 -6.04
C PHE A 29 -5.80 13.84 -6.67
N LYS A 30 -4.91 12.96 -7.14
CA LYS A 30 -3.66 13.37 -7.80
C LYS A 30 -3.91 13.49 -9.31
N ALA A 31 -4.09 14.71 -9.79
CA ALA A 31 -4.28 15.03 -11.21
C ALA A 31 -3.12 14.59 -12.12
N ASN A 32 -1.97 14.19 -11.57
CA ASN A 32 -0.81 13.74 -12.32
C ASN A 32 -0.27 12.39 -11.76
N PRO A 33 -0.26 11.31 -12.56
CA PRO A 33 0.37 10.03 -12.21
C PRO A 33 1.86 10.15 -11.84
N ALA A 34 2.57 11.16 -12.35
CA ALA A 34 3.96 11.42 -11.98
C ALA A 34 4.13 11.98 -10.55
N GLN A 35 3.06 12.48 -9.91
CA GLN A 35 3.06 12.84 -8.48
C GLN A 35 2.74 11.64 -7.56
N VAL A 36 2.62 10.43 -8.12
CA VAL A 36 2.48 9.19 -7.35
C VAL A 36 3.81 8.81 -6.68
N GLU A 37 4.94 9.32 -7.18
CA GLU A 37 6.21 9.33 -6.46
C GLU A 37 6.22 10.51 -5.49
N ALA A 38 5.68 10.31 -4.29
CA ALA A 38 6.06 11.13 -3.14
C ALA A 38 6.93 10.25 -2.23
N PRO A 39 8.24 10.11 -2.51
CA PRO A 39 9.16 9.34 -1.68
C PRO A 39 9.03 9.70 -0.21
N GLU A 40 8.83 10.98 0.07
CA GLU A 40 8.63 11.51 1.42
C GLU A 40 7.44 10.88 2.17
N ARG A 41 6.31 10.66 1.49
CA ARG A 41 5.13 10.01 2.10
C ARG A 41 5.37 8.52 2.32
N ALA A 42 6.04 7.84 1.39
CA ALA A 42 6.42 6.44 1.57
C ALA A 42 7.35 6.29 2.78
N GLU A 43 8.37 7.14 2.90
CA GLU A 43 9.28 7.16 4.04
C GLU A 43 8.56 7.48 5.37
N ALA A 44 7.61 8.42 5.38
CA ALA A 44 6.82 8.73 6.57
C ALA A 44 5.98 7.52 7.03
N VAL A 45 5.37 6.79 6.10
CA VAL A 45 4.61 5.56 6.39
C VAL A 45 5.53 4.47 6.94
N VAL A 46 6.72 4.29 6.34
CA VAL A 46 7.71 3.30 6.80
C VAL A 46 8.21 3.63 8.19
N ARG A 47 8.58 4.89 8.47
CA ARG A 47 9.00 5.34 9.80
C ARG A 47 7.93 5.08 10.86
N LYS A 48 6.67 5.43 10.55
CA LYS A 48 5.55 5.16 11.48
C LYS A 48 5.39 3.66 11.74
N ALA A 49 5.54 2.82 10.72
CA ALA A 49 5.46 1.38 10.89
C ALA A 49 6.60 0.82 11.75
N MET A 50 7.81 1.36 11.62
CA MET A 50 8.95 1.01 12.48
C MET A 50 8.67 1.36 13.94
N THR A 51 8.16 2.56 14.23
CA THR A 51 7.77 2.95 15.60
C THR A 51 6.70 2.03 16.18
N LEU A 52 5.64 1.74 15.41
CA LEU A 52 4.59 0.80 15.83
C LEU A 52 5.15 -0.60 16.09
N ALA A 53 6.18 -1.03 15.35
CA ALA A 53 6.83 -2.31 15.58
C ALA A 53 7.52 -2.36 16.94
N GLU A 54 8.28 -1.32 17.29
CA GLU A 54 8.94 -1.20 18.60
C GLU A 54 7.92 -1.28 19.74
N GLU A 55 6.83 -0.53 19.64
CA GLU A 55 5.74 -0.49 20.62
C GLU A 55 5.07 -1.85 20.83
N ASN A 56 5.10 -2.73 19.83
CA ASN A 56 4.45 -4.04 19.85
C ASN A 56 5.45 -5.22 19.97
N GLY A 57 6.73 -4.95 20.27
CA GLY A 57 7.75 -5.99 20.42
C GLY A 57 8.17 -6.69 19.12
N LEU A 58 7.89 -6.08 17.97
CA LEU A 58 8.33 -6.53 16.66
C LEU A 58 9.62 -5.79 16.27
N SER A 59 10.57 -6.51 15.64
CA SER A 59 11.78 -5.85 15.11
C SER A 59 11.41 -4.74 14.11
N PRO A 60 11.93 -3.51 14.28
CA PRO A 60 11.71 -2.41 13.33
C PRO A 60 12.11 -2.79 11.91
N LYS A 61 13.14 -3.65 11.78
CA LYS A 61 13.64 -4.09 10.48
C LYS A 61 12.62 -4.97 9.73
N ILE A 62 11.86 -5.79 10.46
CA ILE A 62 10.77 -6.58 9.86
C ILE A 62 9.71 -5.64 9.33
N ALA A 63 9.26 -4.67 10.13
CA ALA A 63 8.27 -3.69 9.71
C ALA A 63 8.75 -2.84 8.53
N GLU A 64 9.99 -2.38 8.54
CA GLU A 64 10.60 -1.64 7.43
C GLU A 64 10.49 -2.43 6.12
N ASN A 65 10.99 -3.67 6.12
CA ASN A 65 11.01 -4.51 4.91
C ASN A 65 9.59 -4.77 4.40
N THR A 66 8.67 -5.15 5.30
CA THR A 66 7.27 -5.41 4.93
C THR A 66 6.59 -4.17 4.36
N TYR A 67 6.74 -3.01 4.99
CA TYR A 67 6.07 -1.80 4.55
C TYR A 67 6.66 -1.22 3.27
N ARG A 68 7.98 -1.29 3.07
CA ARG A 68 8.62 -0.87 1.81
C ARG A 68 8.10 -1.70 0.64
N THR A 69 8.09 -3.03 0.78
CA THR A 69 7.54 -3.92 -0.26
C THR A 69 6.06 -3.66 -0.47
N MET A 70 5.26 -3.56 0.58
CA MET A 70 3.82 -3.30 0.47
C MET A 70 3.53 -1.98 -0.27
N VAL A 71 4.23 -0.90 0.07
CA VAL A 71 4.07 0.40 -0.62
C VAL A 71 4.43 0.26 -2.09
N ARG A 72 5.55 -0.39 -2.41
CA ARG A 72 5.96 -0.63 -3.80
C ARG A 72 4.92 -1.44 -4.57
N SER A 73 4.40 -2.52 -3.99
CA SER A 73 3.38 -3.36 -4.62
C SER A 73 2.07 -2.60 -4.91
N PHE A 74 1.65 -1.70 -4.03
CA PHE A 74 0.48 -0.85 -4.31
C PHE A 74 0.73 0.13 -5.47
N ILE A 75 1.93 0.72 -5.56
CA ILE A 75 2.30 1.60 -6.67
C ILE A 75 2.28 0.81 -8.00
N ASP A 76 2.92 -0.35 -8.01
CA ASP A 76 2.98 -1.20 -9.21
C ASP A 76 1.58 -1.68 -9.64
N TYR A 77 0.72 -2.02 -8.68
CA TYR A 77 -0.68 -2.39 -8.94
C TYR A 77 -1.47 -1.24 -9.58
N GLU A 78 -1.41 -0.02 -9.01
CA GLU A 78 -2.10 1.15 -9.53
C GLU A 78 -1.60 1.52 -10.94
N GLN A 79 -0.29 1.46 -11.18
CA GLN A 79 0.30 1.67 -12.51
C GLN A 79 -0.20 0.64 -13.52
N GLY A 80 -0.29 -0.64 -13.14
CA GLY A 80 -0.84 -1.70 -13.98
C GLY A 80 -2.33 -1.53 -14.29
N VAL A 81 -3.13 -1.12 -13.30
CA VAL A 81 -4.56 -0.80 -13.49
C VAL A 81 -4.72 0.37 -14.45
N PHE A 82 -3.92 1.43 -14.27
CA PHE A 82 -3.93 2.59 -15.16
C PHE A 82 -3.57 2.22 -16.61
N ALA A 83 -2.50 1.45 -16.81
CA ALA A 83 -2.09 1.01 -18.13
C ALA A 83 -3.17 0.21 -18.85
N LYS A 84 -3.88 -0.68 -18.13
CA LYS A 84 -5.01 -1.45 -18.67
C LYS A 84 -6.21 -0.57 -19.01
N ALA A 85 -6.54 0.41 -18.17
CA ALA A 85 -7.65 1.34 -18.42
C ALA A 85 -7.39 2.20 -19.68
N VAL A 86 -6.17 2.73 -19.82
CA VAL A 86 -5.74 3.48 -21.02
C VAL A 86 -5.79 2.60 -22.27
N ALA A 87 -5.28 1.37 -22.20
CA ALA A 87 -5.32 0.43 -23.33
C ALA A 87 -6.75 0.04 -23.75
N ALA A 88 -7.69 0.05 -22.81
CA ALA A 88 -9.11 -0.21 -23.06
C ALA A 88 -9.89 1.03 -23.57
N GLY A 89 -9.22 2.16 -23.83
CA GLY A 89 -9.86 3.40 -24.27
C GLY A 89 -10.76 4.04 -23.20
N GLN A 90 -10.62 3.62 -21.95
CA GLN A 90 -11.37 4.16 -20.82
C GLN A 90 -10.58 5.30 -20.20
N THR A 91 -11.25 6.42 -19.92
CA THR A 91 -10.64 7.44 -19.07
C THR A 91 -10.52 6.86 -17.66
N PRO A 92 -9.30 6.67 -17.12
CA PRO A 92 -9.12 6.00 -15.82
C PRO A 92 -9.70 6.82 -14.66
N TRP A 93 -10.05 8.08 -14.92
CA TRP A 93 -10.63 9.01 -13.97
C TRP A 93 -11.79 9.76 -14.64
N LYS A 94 -13.01 9.67 -14.07
CA LYS A 94 -14.08 10.63 -14.39
C LYS A 94 -13.72 11.97 -13.72
N LYS A 95 -13.77 13.05 -14.50
CA LYS A 95 -13.67 14.44 -14.03
C LYS A 95 -14.63 14.71 -12.88
#